data_AF-A0A1Y3AY41-F1
#
_entry.id   AF-A0A1Y3AY41-F1
#
_cell.length_a   1.000
_cell.length_b   1.000
_cell.length_c   1.000
_cell.angle_alpha   90.00
_cell.angle_beta   90.00
_cell.angle_gamma   90.00
#
_symmetry.space_group_name_H-M   'P 1'
#
loop_
_entity.id
_entity.type
_entity.pdbx_description
1 polymer ?
#
loop_
_entity_poly.entity_id
_entity_poly.type
_entity_poly.pdbx_seq_one_letter_code
_entity_poly.pdbx_strand_id
1 'polypeptide(L)'
;MNKVTAFLDGSAIYGSTMKTSNSLRSFQKGINNFSHYFNVKLIIFSIEKGQLLAIADAKGNPILPFDPTVQPCQPQSPGLKCFKAGDDRVNQQPLLMTMHTIWLRNHNNHAIRLSQINPNWNDEKLFQEARRITMAEIQHITYNEYLPIILGPLLMDYYRLYSKTNGNSYYESYTDPSTWNEFVTAASRYGHSQIKNFYMLNSYRNKTIFPLKDTFFDPTLHYNGMVSD
;
A
#
# COMPACT_ATOMS: atom_id res chain seq x y z
N MET A 1 -7.95 -0.78 -21.41
CA MET A 1 -6.80 -1.69 -21.23
C MET A 1 -6.42 -1.71 -19.77
N ASN A 2 -6.30 -2.89 -19.15
CA ASN A 2 -5.88 -3.04 -17.76
C ASN A 2 -4.37 -2.78 -17.65
N LYS A 3 -3.95 -1.87 -16.76
CA LYS A 3 -2.54 -1.50 -16.52
C LYS A 3 -1.94 -2.20 -15.29
N VAL A 4 -2.76 -2.93 -14.53
CA VAL A 4 -2.35 -3.63 -13.32
C VAL A 4 -2.49 -5.15 -13.47
N THR A 5 -1.77 -5.90 -12.65
CA THR A 5 -1.95 -7.36 -12.57
C THR A 5 -3.36 -7.68 -12.08
N ALA A 6 -3.96 -8.75 -12.61
CA ALA A 6 -5.31 -9.17 -12.22
C ALA A 6 -5.33 -9.95 -10.89
N PHE A 7 -4.18 -10.43 -10.43
CA PHE A 7 -4.03 -11.20 -9.21
C PHE A 7 -4.06 -10.32 -7.95
N LEU A 8 -4.48 -10.90 -6.82
CA LEU A 8 -4.28 -10.31 -5.49
C LEU A 8 -2.83 -10.51 -5.03
N ASP A 9 -1.91 -9.79 -5.66
CA ASP A 9 -0.45 -9.97 -5.54
C ASP A 9 0.25 -8.75 -4.91
N GLY A 10 -0.54 -7.83 -4.34
CA GLY A 10 -0.03 -6.59 -3.76
C GLY A 10 0.59 -5.64 -4.79
N SER A 11 0.26 -5.73 -6.09
CA SER A 11 0.76 -4.82 -7.12
C SER A 11 0.50 -3.33 -6.83
N ALA A 12 -0.51 -3.00 -6.02
CA ALA A 12 -0.69 -1.64 -5.51
C ALA A 12 0.47 -1.14 -4.63
N ILE A 13 1.19 -2.06 -3.98
CA ILE A 13 2.38 -1.79 -3.15
C ILE A 13 3.64 -1.91 -3.99
N TYR A 14 3.76 -3.00 -4.77
CA TYR A 14 5.01 -3.38 -5.45
C TYR A 14 5.12 -2.94 -6.91
N GLY A 15 4.06 -2.41 -7.50
CA GLY A 15 3.96 -2.09 -8.91
C GLY A 15 3.65 -3.31 -9.79
N SER A 16 3.09 -3.04 -10.97
CA SER A 16 2.76 -4.06 -11.97
C SER A 16 3.85 -4.27 -13.03
N THR A 17 4.97 -3.55 -12.91
CA THR A 17 6.15 -3.71 -13.78
C THR A 17 7.42 -3.82 -12.96
N MET A 18 8.42 -4.53 -13.49
CA MET A 18 9.74 -4.63 -12.84
C MET A 18 10.39 -3.25 -12.63
N LYS A 19 10.20 -2.32 -13.58
CA LYS A 19 10.70 -0.95 -13.48
C LYS A 19 10.10 -0.22 -12.27
N THR A 20 8.78 -0.26 -12.12
CA THR A 20 8.09 0.34 -10.97
C THR A 20 8.55 -0.31 -9.67
N SER A 21 8.57 -1.64 -9.63
CA SER A 21 8.98 -2.41 -8.45
C SER A 21 10.38 -2.05 -7.98
N ASN A 22 11.35 -2.04 -8.90
CA ASN A 22 12.72 -1.63 -8.59
C ASN A 22 12.79 -0.17 -8.12
N SER A 23 12.03 0.74 -8.72
CA SER A 23 12.05 2.15 -8.29
C SER A 23 11.50 2.41 -6.88
N LEU A 24 10.78 1.44 -6.30
CA LEU A 24 10.20 1.51 -4.96
C LEU A 24 11.07 0.82 -3.89
N ARG A 25 12.07 0.05 -4.32
CA ARG A 25 12.99 -0.67 -3.43
C ARG A 25 14.12 0.24 -3.01
N SER A 26 14.55 0.10 -1.76
CA SER A 26 15.68 0.89 -1.26
C SER A 26 16.95 0.56 -2.02
N PHE A 27 17.23 -0.74 -2.15
CA PHE A 27 18.53 -1.30 -2.49
C PHE A 27 19.62 -0.75 -1.54
N GLN A 28 20.68 -1.51 -1.25
CA GLN A 28 21.78 -1.03 -0.38
C GLN A 28 22.50 0.26 -0.88
N LYS A 29 22.10 0.81 -2.04
CA LYS A 29 22.68 1.97 -2.73
C LYS A 29 21.72 3.17 -2.92
N GLY A 30 20.50 3.16 -2.38
CA GLY A 30 19.53 4.27 -2.53
C GLY A 30 19.90 5.61 -1.88
N ILE A 31 21.09 5.70 -1.28
CA ILE A 31 21.53 6.77 -0.36
C ILE A 31 21.81 8.11 -1.07
N ASN A 32 22.13 8.12 -2.37
CA ASN A 32 22.81 9.29 -2.96
C ASN A 32 21.91 10.37 -3.60
N ASN A 33 20.59 10.16 -3.75
CA ASN A 33 19.74 11.08 -4.53
C ASN A 33 18.68 11.87 -3.72
N PHE A 34 18.51 11.61 -2.43
CA PHE A 34 17.43 12.24 -1.66
C PHE A 34 17.85 13.47 -0.84
N SER A 35 19.15 13.69 -0.63
CA SER A 35 19.68 14.71 0.31
C SER A 35 19.44 16.18 -0.09
N HIS A 36 19.03 16.51 -1.31
CA HIS A 36 19.25 17.87 -1.82
C HIS A 36 18.07 18.84 -1.72
N TYR A 37 16.87 18.41 -1.33
CA TYR A 37 15.65 19.17 -1.64
C TYR A 37 14.90 19.82 -0.48
N PHE A 38 15.11 19.47 0.80
CA PHE A 38 14.42 20.15 1.92
C PHE A 38 15.24 20.14 3.22
N ASN A 39 15.12 21.22 4.01
CA ASN A 39 15.54 21.32 5.42
C ASN A 39 14.73 20.39 6.37
N VAL A 40 14.17 19.30 5.85
CA VAL A 40 13.60 18.22 6.63
C VAL A 40 14.73 17.22 6.79
N LYS A 41 15.10 16.95 8.04
CA LYS A 41 16.04 15.89 8.41
C LYS A 41 15.51 14.59 7.78
N LEU A 42 16.02 14.24 6.60
CA LEU A 42 15.68 13.02 5.89
C LEU A 42 16.27 11.88 6.72
N ILE A 43 15.52 11.44 7.73
CA ILE A 43 15.75 10.16 8.37
C ILE A 43 15.25 9.14 7.35
N ILE A 44 16.13 8.76 6.44
CA ILE A 44 15.91 7.58 5.61
C ILE A 44 15.92 6.41 6.58
N PHE A 45 14.75 5.84 6.87
CA PHE A 45 14.62 4.65 7.72
C PHE A 45 15.18 3.37 7.05
N SER A 46 15.70 3.48 5.83
CA SER A 46 16.09 2.33 5.03
C SER A 46 17.59 2.10 5.06
N ILE A 47 18.03 1.23 5.97
CA ILE A 47 19.42 0.77 6.06
C ILE A 47 19.51 -0.76 5.95
N GLU A 48 18.38 -1.48 5.91
CA GLU A 48 18.39 -2.95 5.84
C GLU A 48 17.95 -3.51 4.49
N LYS A 49 18.50 -4.70 4.19
CA LYS A 49 18.26 -5.47 2.97
C LYS A 49 16.77 -5.83 2.83
N GLY A 50 16.28 -5.80 1.60
CA GLY A 50 14.96 -6.30 1.24
C GLY A 50 13.79 -5.37 1.53
N GLN A 51 14.04 -4.13 1.95
CA GLN A 51 13.00 -3.14 2.29
C GLN A 51 12.55 -2.30 1.08
N LEU A 52 11.35 -1.75 1.19
CA LEU A 52 10.84 -0.65 0.37
C LEU A 52 11.38 0.70 0.89
N LEU A 53 11.53 1.67 -0.02
CA LEU A 53 11.88 3.05 0.30
C LEU A 53 10.80 3.68 1.18
N ALA A 54 11.25 4.37 2.23
CA ALA A 54 10.39 5.15 3.11
C ALA A 54 11.08 6.47 3.48
N ILE A 55 10.30 7.53 3.66
CA ILE A 55 10.75 8.78 4.26
C ILE A 55 10.12 8.92 5.64
N ALA A 56 10.51 9.94 6.40
CA ALA A 56 9.91 10.26 7.68
C ALA A 56 8.84 11.35 7.55
N ASP A 57 7.73 11.20 8.27
CA ASP A 57 6.82 12.31 8.56
C ASP A 57 7.44 13.30 9.58
N ALA A 58 6.71 14.37 9.92
CA ALA A 58 7.14 15.36 10.90
C ALA A 58 7.33 14.81 12.33
N LYS A 59 6.79 13.62 12.63
CA LYS A 59 6.94 12.92 13.92
C LYS A 59 8.02 11.83 13.88
N GLY A 60 8.66 11.60 12.73
CA GLY A 60 9.65 10.55 12.55
C GLY A 60 9.07 9.17 12.24
N ASN A 61 7.80 9.04 11.85
CA ASN A 61 7.26 7.74 11.43
C ASN A 61 7.54 7.49 9.94
N PRO A 62 7.77 6.22 9.53
CA PRO A 62 7.98 5.89 8.14
C PRO A 62 6.71 6.09 7.31
N ILE A 63 6.78 6.90 6.27
CA ILE A 63 5.71 7.12 5.28
C ILE A 63 6.23 6.83 3.87
N LEU A 64 5.31 6.81 2.91
CA LEU A 64 5.61 6.54 1.51
C LEU A 64 6.70 7.46 0.94
N PRO A 65 7.54 6.97 0.01
CA PRO A 65 8.51 7.82 -0.67
C PRO A 65 7.78 8.83 -1.56
N PHE A 66 8.41 9.95 -1.88
CA PHE A 66 7.85 10.95 -2.78
C PHE A 66 8.45 10.86 -4.19
N ASP A 67 7.70 11.32 -5.18
CA ASP A 67 8.17 11.47 -6.56
C ASP A 67 7.61 12.79 -7.15
N PRO A 68 8.48 13.77 -7.47
CA PRO A 68 8.04 15.05 -8.03
C PRO A 68 7.34 14.93 -9.39
N THR A 69 7.52 13.81 -10.09
CA THR A 69 6.90 13.58 -11.40
C THR A 69 5.48 13.03 -11.30
N VAL A 70 5.11 12.48 -10.14
CA VAL A 70 3.75 12.02 -9.88
C VAL A 70 2.85 13.23 -9.72
N GLN A 71 1.69 13.19 -10.39
CA GLN A 71 0.63 14.19 -10.37
C GLN A 71 -0.70 13.46 -10.59
N PRO A 72 -1.85 13.98 -10.12
CA PRO A 72 -2.00 15.23 -9.38
C PRO A 72 -1.77 15.07 -7.86
N CYS A 73 -1.13 16.06 -7.25
CA CYS A 73 -1.29 16.40 -5.83
C CYS A 73 -1.48 17.90 -5.65
N GLN A 74 -2.35 18.28 -4.72
CA GLN A 74 -2.68 19.65 -4.35
C GLN A 74 -2.38 19.85 -2.86
N PRO A 75 -1.08 19.85 -2.47
CA PRO A 75 -0.73 20.02 -1.08
C PRO A 75 -1.14 21.40 -0.58
N GLN A 76 -1.79 21.47 0.59
CA GLN A 76 -2.08 22.73 1.26
C GLN A 76 -0.80 23.43 1.76
N SER A 77 0.22 22.65 2.10
CA SER A 77 1.53 23.18 2.52
C SER A 77 2.50 23.28 1.34
N PRO A 78 3.07 24.47 1.06
CA PRO A 78 4.05 24.64 0.00
C PRO A 78 5.25 23.71 0.16
N GLY A 79 5.71 23.14 -0.95
CA GLY A 79 6.92 22.30 -0.99
C GLY A 79 6.66 20.80 -0.84
N LEU A 80 5.51 20.37 -0.32
CA LEU A 80 5.17 18.94 -0.25
C LEU A 80 5.01 18.34 -1.65
N LYS A 81 5.34 17.06 -1.78
CA LYS A 81 5.35 16.32 -3.05
C LYS A 81 4.40 15.13 -3.00
N CYS A 82 3.98 14.65 -4.16
CA CYS A 82 3.14 13.48 -4.26
C CYS A 82 3.92 12.25 -3.77
N PHE A 83 3.22 11.35 -3.08
CA PHE A 83 3.74 10.03 -2.77
C PHE A 83 3.83 9.15 -4.00
N LYS A 84 4.73 8.18 -3.94
CA LYS A 84 4.95 7.14 -4.94
C LYS A 84 4.66 5.79 -4.31
N ALA A 85 3.90 4.96 -5.02
CA ALA A 85 3.63 3.58 -4.67
C ALA A 85 3.56 2.71 -5.94
N GLY A 86 3.15 1.45 -5.78
CA GLY A 86 2.92 0.56 -6.91
C GLY A 86 1.74 0.99 -7.80
N ASP A 87 0.74 1.62 -7.21
CA ASP A 87 -0.41 2.23 -7.88
C ASP A 87 -0.27 3.76 -7.96
N ASP A 88 -0.62 4.35 -9.11
CA ASP A 88 -0.50 5.78 -9.38
C ASP A 88 -1.57 6.62 -8.66
N ARG A 89 -2.65 6.00 -8.19
CA ARG A 89 -3.74 6.67 -7.47
C ARG A 89 -3.50 6.80 -5.97
N VAL A 90 -2.30 6.45 -5.48
CA VAL A 90 -1.99 6.49 -4.04
C VAL A 90 -2.34 7.83 -3.40
N ASN A 91 -2.16 8.95 -4.12
CA ASN A 91 -2.47 10.30 -3.62
C ASN A 91 -3.94 10.67 -3.68
N GLN A 92 -4.85 9.81 -4.17
CA GLN A 92 -6.23 10.20 -4.42
C GLN A 92 -6.92 10.72 -3.15
N GLN A 93 -6.74 10.05 -2.01
CA GLN A 93 -7.31 10.48 -0.74
C GLN A 93 -6.51 9.96 0.47
N PRO A 94 -6.60 10.59 1.65
CA PRO A 94 -5.74 10.28 2.81
C PRO A 94 -5.85 8.85 3.36
N LEU A 95 -7.04 8.27 3.48
CA LEU A 95 -7.20 6.86 3.88
C LEU A 95 -6.53 5.89 2.91
N LEU A 96 -6.52 6.17 1.60
CA LEU A 96 -5.80 5.34 0.64
C LEU A 96 -4.29 5.44 0.86
N MET A 97 -3.75 6.66 0.99
CA MET A 97 -2.34 6.87 1.36
C MET A 97 -1.97 6.14 2.66
N THR A 98 -2.89 6.10 3.63
CA THR A 98 -2.72 5.38 4.90
C THR A 98 -2.63 3.88 4.67
N MET A 99 -3.56 3.30 3.90
CA MET A 99 -3.52 1.87 3.57
C MET A 99 -2.22 1.48 2.87
N HIS A 100 -1.75 2.29 1.91
CA HIS A 100 -0.45 2.05 1.28
C HIS A 100 0.72 2.15 2.27
N THR A 101 0.66 3.09 3.22
CA THR A 101 1.69 3.25 4.26
C THR A 101 1.71 2.06 5.21
N ILE A 102 0.55 1.57 5.67
CA ILE A 102 0.42 0.39 6.54
C ILE A 102 1.08 -0.82 5.86
N TRP A 103 0.75 -1.08 4.60
CA TRP A 103 1.30 -2.22 3.87
C TRP A 103 2.81 -2.10 3.61
N LEU A 104 3.31 -0.89 3.35
CA LEU A 104 4.74 -0.62 3.26
C LEU A 104 5.45 -0.94 4.58
N ARG A 105 4.92 -0.46 5.70
CA ARG A 105 5.48 -0.71 7.03
C ARG A 105 5.48 -2.20 7.36
N ASN A 106 4.39 -2.88 7.04
CA ASN A 106 4.25 -4.31 7.26
C ASN A 106 5.29 -5.11 6.44
N HIS A 107 5.47 -4.79 5.16
CA HIS A 107 6.53 -5.38 4.34
C HIS A 107 7.91 -5.16 4.95
N ASN A 108 8.24 -3.92 5.34
CA ASN A 108 9.54 -3.60 5.92
C ASN A 108 9.76 -4.33 7.26
N ASN A 109 8.73 -4.47 8.10
CA ASN A 109 8.79 -5.25 9.32
C ASN A 109 9.06 -6.74 9.04
N HIS A 110 8.41 -7.33 8.03
CA HIS A 110 8.71 -8.70 7.59
C HIS A 110 10.15 -8.84 7.11
N ALA A 111 10.65 -7.91 6.28
CA ALA A 111 12.03 -7.93 5.79
C ALA A 111 13.06 -7.85 6.93
N ILE A 112 12.85 -6.96 7.91
CA ILE A 112 13.70 -6.84 9.11
C ILE A 112 13.72 -8.16 9.89
N ARG A 113 12.56 -8.73 10.19
CA ARG A 113 12.49 -9.99 10.97
C ARG A 113 13.12 -11.16 10.22
N LEU A 114 12.90 -11.24 8.91
CA LEU A 114 13.52 -12.27 8.06
C LEU A 114 15.04 -12.11 7.99
N SER A 115 15.58 -10.88 8.00
CA SER A 115 17.02 -10.61 7.96
C SER A 115 17.70 -11.06 9.27
N GLN A 116 17.04 -10.88 10.40
CA GLN A 116 17.50 -11.33 11.72
C GLN A 116 17.54 -12.86 11.83
N ILE A 117 16.52 -13.54 11.29
CA ILE A 117 16.43 -15.01 11.32
C ILE A 117 17.34 -15.64 10.26
N ASN A 118 17.54 -14.98 9.11
CA ASN A 118 18.34 -15.48 8.00
C ASN A 118 19.46 -14.49 7.60
N PRO A 119 20.54 -14.36 8.39
CA PRO A 119 21.59 -13.34 8.18
C PRO A 119 22.29 -13.44 6.81
N ASN A 120 22.34 -14.63 6.23
CA ASN A 120 23.01 -14.91 4.96
C ASN A 120 22.15 -14.57 3.72
N TRP A 121 20.88 -14.23 3.89
CA TRP A 121 20.04 -13.87 2.75
C TRP A 121 20.46 -12.52 2.16
N ASN A 122 20.39 -12.44 0.83
CA ASN A 122 20.64 -11.21 0.09
C ASN A 122 19.36 -10.36 0.01
N ASP A 123 19.51 -9.13 -0.51
CA ASP A 123 18.41 -8.16 -0.66
C ASP A 123 17.22 -8.74 -1.44
N GLU A 124 17.48 -9.41 -2.56
CA GLU A 124 16.44 -9.98 -3.41
C GLU A 124 15.63 -11.05 -2.69
N LYS A 125 16.30 -11.98 -2.01
CA LYS A 125 15.63 -13.06 -1.28
C LYS A 125 14.76 -12.49 -0.16
N LEU A 126 15.28 -11.54 0.61
CA LEU A 126 14.51 -10.88 1.69
C LEU A 126 13.29 -10.13 1.14
N PHE A 127 13.47 -9.36 0.07
CA PHE A 127 12.37 -8.65 -0.58
C PHE A 127 11.27 -9.61 -1.07
N GLN A 128 11.64 -10.68 -1.79
CA GLN A 128 10.66 -11.62 -2.34
C GLN A 128 9.93 -12.41 -1.25
N GLU A 129 10.60 -12.80 -0.17
CA GLU A 129 9.94 -13.52 0.93
C GLU A 129 9.03 -12.59 1.74
N ALA A 130 9.46 -11.35 2.05
CA ALA A 130 8.60 -10.36 2.70
C ALA A 130 7.38 -10.01 1.83
N ARG A 131 7.59 -9.88 0.51
CA ARG A 131 6.53 -9.69 -0.48
C ARG A 131 5.55 -10.87 -0.49
N ARG A 132 6.05 -12.10 -0.48
CA ARG A 132 5.23 -13.32 -0.47
C ARG A 132 4.34 -13.44 0.77
N ILE A 133 4.88 -13.11 1.95
CA ILE A 133 4.10 -13.09 3.20
C ILE A 133 3.01 -12.02 3.11
N THR A 134 3.36 -10.80 2.69
CA THR A 134 2.40 -9.69 2.54
C THR A 134 1.27 -10.04 1.56
N MET A 135 1.59 -10.71 0.44
CA MET A 135 0.58 -11.19 -0.51
C MET A 135 -0.38 -12.18 0.13
N ALA A 136 0.14 -13.13 0.91
CA ALA A 136 -0.69 -14.11 1.61
C ALA A 136 -1.61 -13.44 2.64
N GLU A 137 -1.14 -12.42 3.35
CA GLU A 137 -1.95 -11.63 4.28
C GLU A 137 -3.08 -10.88 3.56
N ILE A 138 -2.77 -10.22 2.44
CA ILE A 138 -3.77 -9.53 1.61
C ILE A 138 -4.83 -10.51 1.12
N GLN A 139 -4.43 -11.67 0.61
CA GLN A 139 -5.36 -12.70 0.15
C GLN A 139 -6.22 -13.23 1.31
N HIS A 140 -5.61 -13.51 2.46
CA HIS A 140 -6.31 -14.01 3.64
C HIS A 140 -7.37 -13.03 4.14
N ILE A 141 -7.02 -11.76 4.32
CA ILE A 141 -7.95 -10.70 4.74
C ILE A 141 -9.05 -10.54 3.70
N THR A 142 -8.71 -10.55 2.41
CA THR A 142 -9.71 -10.38 1.34
C THR A 142 -10.75 -11.49 1.38
N TYR A 143 -10.33 -12.76 1.43
CA TYR A 143 -11.23 -13.90 1.34
C TYR A 143 -11.94 -14.26 2.64
N ASN A 144 -11.33 -14.00 3.81
CA ASN A 144 -11.89 -14.44 5.09
C ASN A 144 -12.48 -13.31 5.94
N GLU A 145 -12.18 -12.05 5.64
CA GLU A 145 -12.69 -10.91 6.41
C GLU A 145 -13.53 -9.97 5.55
N TYR A 146 -13.03 -9.56 4.39
CA TYR A 146 -13.71 -8.57 3.55
C TYR A 146 -14.86 -9.17 2.74
N LEU A 147 -14.60 -10.18 1.90
CA LEU A 147 -15.63 -10.77 1.03
C LEU A 147 -16.84 -11.36 1.79
N PRO A 148 -16.70 -12.00 2.97
CA PRO A 148 -17.84 -12.46 3.75
C PRO A 148 -18.82 -11.36 4.15
N ILE A 149 -18.31 -10.16 4.47
CA ILE A 149 -19.14 -9.02 4.85
C ILE A 149 -19.92 -8.49 3.65
N ILE A 150 -19.32 -8.54 2.46
CA ILE A 150 -19.90 -7.98 1.23
C ILE A 150 -20.87 -8.96 0.55
N LEU A 151 -20.48 -10.22 0.42
CA LEU A 151 -21.22 -11.25 -0.33
C LEU A 151 -22.19 -12.04 0.56
N GLY A 152 -21.95 -12.06 1.87
CA GLY A 152 -22.69 -12.88 2.82
C GLY A 152 -22.32 -14.37 2.74
N PRO A 153 -22.74 -15.16 3.76
CA PRO A 153 -22.31 -16.55 3.90
C PRO A 153 -22.79 -17.46 2.76
N LEU A 154 -23.97 -17.19 2.18
CA LEU A 154 -24.54 -18.02 1.12
C LEU A 154 -23.69 -18.00 -0.16
N LEU A 155 -23.28 -16.81 -0.63
CA LEU A 155 -22.45 -16.70 -1.83
C LEU A 155 -21.01 -17.15 -1.58
N MET A 156 -20.48 -16.88 -0.38
CA MET A 156 -19.16 -17.38 0.01
C MET A 156 -19.08 -18.92 -0.05
N ASP A 157 -20.13 -19.62 0.41
CA ASP A 157 -20.21 -21.08 0.35
C ASP A 157 -20.45 -21.58 -1.09
N TYR A 158 -21.41 -20.98 -1.81
CA TYR A 158 -21.73 -21.34 -3.19
C TYR A 158 -20.51 -21.30 -4.12
N TYR A 159 -19.71 -20.23 -4.01
CA TYR A 159 -18.47 -20.06 -4.80
C TYR A 159 -17.23 -20.65 -4.13
N ARG A 160 -17.34 -21.26 -2.95
CA ARG A 160 -16.24 -21.89 -2.19
C ARG A 160 -15.05 -20.95 -1.95
N LEU A 161 -15.34 -19.72 -1.53
CA LEU A 161 -14.37 -18.63 -1.46
C LEU A 161 -13.59 -18.59 -0.14
N TYR A 162 -14.04 -19.28 0.91
CA TYR A 162 -13.28 -19.34 2.16
C TYR A 162 -11.93 -20.02 1.96
N SER A 163 -10.90 -19.46 2.59
CA SER A 163 -9.60 -20.13 2.65
C SER A 163 -9.73 -21.43 3.42
N LYS A 164 -9.20 -22.53 2.87
CA LYS A 164 -9.18 -23.81 3.57
C LYS A 164 -8.28 -23.72 4.80
N THR A 165 -8.77 -24.20 5.95
CA THR A 165 -8.00 -24.30 7.19
C THR A 165 -7.03 -25.49 7.18
N ASN A 166 -7.27 -26.47 6.30
CA ASN A 166 -6.43 -27.64 6.11
C ASN A 166 -6.40 -28.09 4.64
N GLY A 167 -5.33 -28.82 4.29
CA GLY A 167 -5.10 -29.29 2.93
C GLY A 167 -4.67 -28.17 1.97
N ASN A 168 -4.46 -28.55 0.70
CA ASN A 168 -4.04 -27.62 -0.34
C ASN A 168 -5.24 -27.12 -1.15
N SER A 169 -5.18 -25.86 -1.59
CA SER A 169 -5.94 -25.42 -2.76
C SER A 169 -5.34 -26.07 -4.01
N TYR A 170 -6.17 -26.28 -5.03
CA TYR A 170 -5.72 -26.78 -6.32
C TYR A 170 -5.63 -25.59 -7.28
N TYR A 171 -4.48 -25.43 -7.93
CA TYR A 171 -4.31 -24.42 -8.97
C TYR A 171 -4.80 -25.00 -10.30
N GLU A 172 -5.78 -24.35 -10.91
CA GLU A 172 -6.34 -24.75 -12.20
C GLU A 172 -5.73 -23.90 -13.32
N SER A 173 -4.80 -24.47 -14.08
CA SER A 173 -3.99 -23.74 -15.08
C SER A 173 -4.78 -23.22 -16.27
N TYR A 174 -5.97 -23.80 -16.55
CA TYR A 174 -6.83 -23.36 -17.64
C TYR A 174 -7.82 -22.26 -17.24
N THR A 175 -7.83 -21.85 -15.97
CA THR A 175 -8.67 -20.73 -15.52
C THR A 175 -8.10 -19.42 -16.05
N ASP A 176 -8.93 -18.61 -16.71
CA ASP A 176 -8.55 -17.25 -17.08
C ASP A 176 -8.62 -16.33 -15.85
N PRO A 177 -7.48 -15.81 -15.35
CA PRO A 177 -7.46 -14.92 -14.19
C PRO A 177 -7.73 -13.46 -14.58
N SER A 178 -8.03 -13.16 -15.84
CA SER A 178 -8.24 -11.80 -16.31
C SER A 178 -9.44 -11.13 -15.65
N THR A 179 -9.30 -9.84 -15.34
CA THR A 179 -10.39 -9.07 -14.73
C THR A 179 -11.40 -8.65 -15.79
N TRP A 180 -12.68 -8.98 -15.57
CA TRP A 180 -13.77 -8.57 -16.45
C TRP A 180 -13.96 -7.05 -16.49
N ASN A 181 -14.38 -6.53 -17.64
CA ASN A 181 -14.55 -5.10 -17.85
C ASN A 181 -15.68 -4.53 -16.97
N GLU A 182 -16.77 -5.28 -16.84
CA GLU A 182 -17.94 -4.97 -16.02
C GLU A 182 -17.56 -4.83 -14.53
N PHE A 183 -16.63 -5.67 -14.07
CA PHE A 183 -16.14 -5.60 -12.71
C PHE A 183 -15.39 -4.29 -12.43
N VAL A 184 -14.45 -3.92 -13.31
CA VAL A 184 -13.60 -2.72 -13.12
C VAL A 184 -14.37 -1.42 -13.34
N THR A 185 -15.30 -1.41 -14.32
CA THR A 185 -16.03 -0.20 -14.72
C THR A 185 -17.25 0.08 -13.85
N ALA A 186 -17.96 -0.97 -13.40
CA ALA A 186 -19.22 -0.82 -12.69
C ALA A 186 -19.25 -1.57 -11.35
N ALA A 187 -19.13 -2.90 -11.34
CA ALA A 187 -19.50 -3.68 -10.17
C ALA A 187 -18.65 -3.36 -8.92
N SER A 188 -17.32 -3.27 -9.07
CA SER A 188 -16.40 -2.92 -7.95
C SER A 188 -16.55 -1.47 -7.46
N ARG A 189 -17.31 -0.62 -8.16
CA ARG A 189 -17.60 0.76 -7.74
C ARG A 189 -18.71 0.87 -6.71
N TYR A 190 -19.31 -0.24 -6.29
CA TYR A 190 -20.28 -0.26 -5.19
C TYR A 190 -19.74 0.43 -3.92
N GLY A 191 -18.43 0.38 -3.68
CA GLY A 191 -17.79 1.08 -2.56
C GLY A 191 -18.01 2.60 -2.55
N HIS A 192 -18.34 3.24 -3.69
CA HIS A 192 -18.67 4.67 -3.71
C HIS A 192 -19.94 5.01 -2.92
N SER A 193 -20.87 4.07 -2.72
CA SER A 193 -22.05 4.29 -1.87
C SER A 193 -21.73 4.22 -0.37
N GLN A 194 -20.53 3.76 0.00
CA GLN A 194 -20.07 3.61 1.38
C GLN A 194 -19.21 4.80 1.84
N ILE A 195 -18.84 5.71 0.94
CA ILE A 195 -17.97 6.83 1.22
C ILE A 195 -18.72 7.91 2.01
N LYS A 196 -18.15 8.32 3.15
CA LYS A 196 -18.63 9.48 3.92
C LYS A 196 -18.12 10.78 3.30
N ASN A 197 -18.83 11.88 3.53
CA ASN A 197 -18.44 13.21 3.09
C ASN A 197 -17.32 13.87 3.93
N PHE A 198 -16.78 13.17 4.92
CA PHE A 198 -15.67 13.64 5.76
C PHE A 198 -14.80 12.49 6.28
N TYR A 199 -13.57 12.81 6.64
CA TYR A 199 -12.69 12.00 7.47
C TYR A 199 -12.66 12.54 8.89
N MET A 200 -12.50 11.63 9.84
CA MET A 200 -12.45 11.93 11.26
C MET A 200 -11.14 11.40 11.80
N LEU A 201 -10.24 12.29 12.16
CA LEU A 201 -9.00 11.93 12.85
C LEU A 201 -9.23 12.13 14.35
N ASN A 202 -9.15 11.04 15.09
CA ASN A 202 -9.35 11.05 16.53
C ASN A 202 -7.97 11.11 17.19
N SER A 203 -7.59 12.29 17.68
CA SER A 203 -6.47 12.40 18.60
C SER A 203 -6.99 12.22 20.02
N TYR A 204 -6.19 11.62 20.92
CA TYR A 204 -6.53 11.35 22.32
C TYR A 204 -7.17 12.53 23.09
N ARG A 205 -7.04 13.76 22.59
CA ARG A 205 -7.62 14.98 23.21
C ARG A 205 -8.54 15.80 22.30
N ASN A 206 -8.57 15.57 20.99
CA ASN A 206 -9.34 16.38 20.04
C ASN A 206 -9.80 15.56 18.83
N LYS A 207 -11.05 15.81 18.43
CA LYS A 207 -11.66 15.25 17.23
C LYS A 207 -11.58 16.27 16.11
N THR A 208 -10.79 15.97 15.08
CA THR A 208 -10.67 16.86 13.91
C THR A 208 -11.39 16.23 12.73
N ILE A 209 -12.27 17.01 12.09
CA ILE A 209 -13.06 16.58 10.95
C ILE A 209 -12.54 17.29 9.71
N PHE A 210 -12.24 16.52 8.66
CA PHE A 210 -11.78 17.03 7.38
C PHE A 210 -12.82 16.70 6.30
N PRO A 211 -13.43 17.70 5.64
CA PRO A 211 -14.34 17.43 4.54
C PRO A 211 -13.64 16.69 3.41
N LEU A 212 -14.27 15.64 2.87
CA LEU A 212 -13.68 14.82 1.82
C LEU A 212 -13.23 15.66 0.61
N LYS A 213 -14.10 16.61 0.21
CA LYS A 213 -13.86 17.53 -0.92
C LYS A 213 -12.55 18.32 -0.82
N ASP A 214 -12.07 18.59 0.40
CA ASP A 214 -10.91 19.45 0.67
C ASP A 214 -9.62 18.63 0.88
N THR A 215 -9.72 17.29 0.79
CA THR A 215 -8.62 16.35 1.09
C THR A 215 -8.19 15.49 -0.09
N PHE A 216 -8.90 15.58 -1.22
CA PHE A 216 -8.48 14.89 -2.43
C PHE A 216 -7.11 15.39 -2.86
N PHE A 217 -6.21 14.47 -3.22
CA PHE A 217 -4.89 14.81 -3.73
C PHE A 217 -3.99 15.60 -2.77
N ASP A 218 -4.35 15.70 -1.48
CA ASP A 218 -3.58 16.44 -0.48
C ASP A 218 -2.80 15.49 0.47
N PRO A 219 -1.46 15.39 0.35
CA PRO A 219 -0.63 14.56 1.22
C PRO A 219 -0.29 15.22 2.57
N THR A 220 -0.76 16.45 2.83
CA THR A 220 -0.37 17.25 4.01
C THR A 220 -0.59 16.51 5.33
N LEU A 221 -1.71 15.78 5.47
CA LEU A 221 -2.02 15.04 6.70
C LEU A 221 -1.00 13.95 7.01
N HIS A 222 -0.50 13.25 5.99
CA HIS A 222 0.53 12.21 6.13
C HIS A 222 1.88 12.81 6.48
N TYR A 223 2.29 13.88 5.79
CA TYR A 223 3.55 14.57 6.11
C TYR A 223 3.57 15.14 7.53
N ASN A 224 2.43 15.63 8.03
CA ASN A 224 2.34 16.15 9.40
C ASN A 224 2.24 15.05 10.48
N GLY A 225 2.23 13.77 10.08
CA GLY A 225 2.03 12.64 11.00
C GLY A 225 0.68 12.68 11.72
N MET A 226 -0.35 13.27 11.08
CA MET A 226 -1.69 13.37 11.64
C MET A 226 -2.48 12.06 11.45
N VAL A 227 -2.07 11.24 10.50
CA VAL A 227 -2.63 9.91 10.28
C VAL A 227 -1.64 8.89 10.84
N SER A 228 -1.72 8.64 12.14
CA SER A 228 -0.97 7.59 12.82
C SER A 228 -1.85 6.35 12.94
N ASP A 229 -1.44 5.30 12.22
CA ASP A 229 -1.81 3.89 12.37
C ASP A 229 -1.26 3.29 13.68
#